data_AF-A0A1I7ZZH8-F1
#
_entry.id   AF-A0A1I7ZZH8-F1
#
_cell.length_a   1.000
_cell.length_b   1.000
_cell.length_c   1.000
_cell.angle_alpha   90.00
_cell.angle_beta   90.00
_cell.angle_gamma   90.00
#
_symmetry.space_group_name_H-M   'P 1'
#
loop_
_entity.id
_entity.type
_entity.pdbx_description
1 polymer ?
#
loop_
_entity_poly.entity_id
_entity_poly.type
_entity_poly.pdbx_seq_one_letter_code
_entity_poly.pdbx_strand_id
1 'polypeptide(L)' 'MPNKTCCVLKTRGSGQEVGRSCHLLTFKGKKILFDFGIHPGMQSAEALPMIDFIDCESIDILLVIIASI' A
#
# COMPACT_ATOMS: atom_id res chain seq x y z
N MET A 1 -5.95 28.21 -7.74
CA MET A 1 -6.05 26.77 -7.39
C MET A 1 -4.72 26.39 -6.76
N PRO A 2 -4.65 26.05 -5.46
CA PRO A 2 -3.34 25.91 -4.82
C PRO A 2 -2.64 24.70 -5.44
N ASN A 3 -1.42 24.92 -5.93
CA ASN A 3 -0.49 23.88 -6.37
C ASN A 3 -0.36 22.82 -5.26
N LYS A 4 -1.08 21.69 -5.40
CA LYS A 4 -1.10 20.62 -4.41
C LYS A 4 0.18 19.77 -4.53
N THR A 5 1.27 20.28 -3.98
CA THR A 5 2.49 19.51 -3.67
C THR A 5 2.32 18.70 -2.37
N CYS A 6 1.09 18.31 -2.02
CA CYS A 6 0.81 17.52 -0.81
C CYS A 6 1.12 16.05 -1.11
N CYS A 7 2.15 15.54 -0.45
CA CYS A 7 2.51 14.13 -0.41
C CYS A 7 1.71 13.46 0.72
N VAL A 8 0.90 12.45 0.38
CA VAL A 8 0.11 11.71 1.37
C VAL A 8 0.55 10.25 1.33
N LEU A 9 1.04 9.73 2.45
CA LEU A 9 1.38 8.32 2.63
C LEU A 9 0.33 7.66 3.53
N LYS A 10 -0.27 6.57 3.06
CA LYS A 10 -1.22 5.75 3.84
C LYS A 10 -0.69 4.33 3.95
N THR A 11 -0.52 3.86 5.18
CA THR A 11 -0.22 2.45 5.46
C THR A 11 -1.49 1.62 5.26
N ARG A 12 -1.37 0.52 4.52
CA ARG A 12 -2.44 -0.46 4.25
C ARG A 12 -2.09 -1.86 4.76
N GLY A 13 -0.86 -2.02 5.25
CA GLY A 13 -0.40 -3.08 6.14
C GLY A 13 0.97 -2.68 6.71
N SER A 14 1.48 -3.43 7.68
CA SER A 14 2.69 -3.10 8.47
C SER A 14 2.57 -1.81 9.31
N GLY A 15 1.36 -1.28 9.51
CA GLY A 15 1.11 -0.14 10.38
C GLY A 15 1.12 -0.56 11.86
N GLN A 16 2.25 -0.41 12.53
CA GLN A 16 2.49 -0.92 13.91
C GLN A 16 2.52 -2.46 14.00
N GLU A 17 2.86 -3.15 12.90
CA GLU A 17 2.97 -4.61 12.84
C GLU A 17 4.08 -5.02 11.84
N VAL A 18 4.50 -6.28 11.88
CA VAL A 18 5.46 -6.87 10.94
C VAL A 18 4.73 -7.85 10.03
N GLY A 19 4.89 -7.69 8.71
CA GLY A 19 4.19 -8.48 7.71
C GLY A 19 3.17 -7.67 6.92
N ARG A 20 2.71 -8.22 5.79
CA ARG A 20 1.76 -7.57 4.85
C ARG A 20 2.11 -6.12 4.48
N SER A 21 3.38 -5.84 4.18
CA SER A 21 3.81 -4.49 3.79
C SER A 21 3.01 -4.00 2.58
N CYS A 22 2.40 -2.82 2.73
CA CYS A 22 1.60 -2.20 1.68
C CYS A 22 1.40 -0.73 2.02
N HIS A 23 1.89 0.18 1.18
CA HIS A 23 1.87 1.62 1.44
C HIS A 23 1.44 2.37 0.19
N LEU A 24 0.36 3.15 0.29
CA LEU A 24 -0.14 3.98 -0.80
C LEU A 24 0.41 5.41 -0.67
N LEU A 25 1.23 5.80 -1.63
CA LEU A 25 1.69 7.16 -1.80
C LEU A 25 0.83 7.88 -2.84
N THR A 26 0.29 9.04 -2.47
CA THR A 26 -0.35 9.96 -3.40
C THR A 26 0.46 11.24 -3.50
N PHE A 27 0.93 11.56 -4.71
CA PHE A 27 1.71 12.77 -4.97
C PHE A 27 1.36 13.35 -6.33
N LYS A 28 1.03 14.65 -6.39
CA LYS A 28 0.65 15.36 -7.64
C LYS A 28 -0.42 14.62 -8.47
N GLY A 29 -1.38 13.99 -7.80
CA GLY A 29 -2.44 13.21 -8.45
C GLY A 29 -2.03 11.83 -8.95
N LYS A 30 -0.76 11.44 -8.80
CA LYS A 30 -0.27 10.08 -9.04
C LYS A 30 -0.40 9.22 -7.80
N LYS A 31 -0.80 7.97 -7.98
CA LYS A 31 -0.92 6.96 -6.93
C LYS A 31 0.11 5.86 -7.17
N ILE A 32 1.01 5.69 -6.20
CA ILE A 32 2.06 4.69 -6.21
C ILE A 32 1.81 3.76 -5.03
N LEU A 33 1.76 2.45 -5.30
CA LEU A 33 1.64 1.44 -4.27
C LEU A 33 3.01 0.78 -4.05
N PHE A 34 3.51 0.89 -2.81
CA PHE A 34 4.76 0.29 -2.38
C PHE A 34 4.46 -1.00 -1.60
N ASP A 35 4.97 -2.11 -2.14
CA ASP A 35 4.72 -3.49 -1.74
C ASP A 35 3.26 -3.93 -1.75
N PHE A 36 3.10 -5.24 -1.81
CA PHE A 36 1.83 -5.93 -1.61
C PHE A 36 2.12 -7.30 -0.96
N GLY A 37 2.68 -7.24 0.25
CA GLY A 37 3.13 -8.43 0.97
C GLY A 37 1.99 -9.21 1.62
N ILE A 38 2.30 -10.44 2.05
CA ILE A 38 1.45 -11.30 2.85
C ILE A 38 1.95 -11.31 4.30
N HIS A 39 1.03 -11.37 5.27
CA HIS A 39 1.36 -11.52 6.68
C HIS A 39 1.68 -12.99 7.00
N PRO A 40 2.90 -13.36 7.44
CA PRO A 40 3.31 -14.75 7.59
C PRO A 40 2.58 -15.50 8.72
N GLY A 41 2.11 -14.79 9.74
CA GLY A 41 1.34 -15.35 10.86
C GLY A 41 -0.18 -15.42 10.65
N MET A 42 -0.69 -15.05 9.48
CA MET A 42 -2.13 -15.08 9.17
C MET A 42 -2.39 -15.98 7.97
N GLN A 43 -3.63 -16.39 7.77
CA GLN A 43 -4.01 -17.29 6.68
C GLN A 43 -5.09 -16.68 5.79
N SER A 44 -5.14 -17.16 4.55
CA SER A 44 -6.19 -16.82 3.58
C SER A 44 -6.30 -15.29 3.36
N ALA A 45 -7.52 -14.75 3.28
CA ALA A 45 -7.76 -13.34 2.99
C ALA A 45 -7.24 -12.39 4.09
N GLU A 46 -7.15 -12.83 5.35
CA GLU A 46 -6.69 -11.98 6.45
C GLU A 46 -5.18 -11.67 6.38
N ALA A 47 -4.43 -12.52 5.68
CA ALA A 47 -3.01 -12.34 5.47
C ALA A 47 -2.71 -11.24 4.43
N LEU A 48 -3.69 -10.83 3.64
CA LEU A 48 -3.53 -9.76 2.67
C LEU A 48 -3.50 -8.39 3.37
N PRO A 49 -2.91 -7.37 2.73
CA PRO A 49 -3.11 -5.99 3.14
C PRO A 49 -4.60 -5.61 3.05
N MET A 50 -4.96 -4.47 3.63
CA MET A 50 -6.32 -3.91 3.60
C MET A 50 -6.72 -3.45 2.18
N ILE A 51 -6.87 -4.41 1.26
CA ILE A 51 -7.12 -4.20 -0.17
C ILE A 51 -8.47 -3.55 -0.44
N ASP A 52 -9.47 -3.80 0.42
CA ASP A 52 -10.80 -3.19 0.31
C ASP A 52 -10.77 -1.64 0.35
N PHE A 53 -9.69 -1.06 0.87
CA PHE A 53 -9.49 0.39 0.94
C PHE A 53 -8.58 0.95 -0.18
N ILE A 54 -8.27 0.12 -1.18
CA ILE A 54 -7.44 0.44 -2.32
C ILE A 54 -8.26 0.22 -3.59
N ASP A 55 -8.51 1.29 -4.32
CA ASP A 55 -9.00 1.21 -5.69
C ASP A 55 -7.82 0.85 -6.61
N CYS A 56 -7.72 -0.44 -6.96
CA CYS A 56 -6.60 -1.00 -7.72
C CYS A 56 -6.49 -0.42 -9.13
N GLU A 57 -7.60 -0.06 -9.77
CA GLU A 57 -7.60 0.52 -11.11
C GLU A 57 -7.00 1.93 -11.12
N SER A 58 -7.05 2.62 -9.98
CA SER A 58 -6.50 3.97 -9.84
C SER A 58 -5.00 4.03 -9.57
N ILE A 59 -4.33 2.89 -9.37
CA ILE A 59 -2.89 2.82 -9.08
C ILE A 59 -2.10 2.97 -10.38
N ASP A 60 -1.25 3.99 -10.47
CA ASP A 60 -0.39 4.20 -11.63
C ASP A 60 0.82 3.24 -11.62
N ILE A 61 1.40 2.98 -10.44
CA ILE A 61 2.66 2.23 -10.28
C ILE A 61 2.58 1.24 -9.12
N LEU A 62 2.76 -0.03 -9.48
CA LEU A 62 3.24 -1.19 -8.72
C LEU A 62 4.75 -1.20 -8.39
N LEU A 63 5.22 -0.81 -7.19
CA LEU A 63 6.61 -1.10 -6.79
C LEU A 63 6.66 -2.23 -5.75
N VAL A 64 7.17 -3.39 -6.15
CA VAL A 64 7.42 -4.53 -5.25
C VAL A 64 8.90 -4.53 -4.89
N ILE A 65 9.20 -4.25 -3.63
CA ILE A 65 10.57 -4.10 -3.12
C ILE A 65 10.99 -5.39 -2.42
N ILE A 66 10.11 -5.98 -1.60
CA ILE A 66 10.27 -7.31 -0.98
C ILE A 66 8.89 -7.97 -0.83
N ALA A 67 8.70 -9.12 -1.48
CA ALA A 67 7.53 -9.97 -1.28
C ALA A 67 7.80 -10.92 -0.09
N SER A 68 7.60 -10.42 1.13
CA SER A 68 7.46 -11.13 2.42
C SER A 68 8.43 -12.27 2.79
N ILE A 69 9.21 -12.05 3.86
CA ILE A 69 9.29 -12.95 5.03
C ILE A 69 8.93 -12.11 6.25
#